data_AF-A0A151ICY8-F1
#
_entry.id   AF-A0A151ICY8-F1
#
_cell.length_a   1.000
_cell.length_b   1.000
_cell.length_c   1.000
_cell.angle_alpha   90.00
_cell.angle_beta   90.00
_cell.angle_gamma   90.00
#
_symmetry.space_group_name_H-M   'P 1'
#
loop_
_entity.id
_entity.type
_entity.pdbx_description
1 polymer ?
#
loop_
_entity_poly.entity_id
_entity_poly.type
_entity_poly.pdbx_seq_one_letter_code
_entity_poly.pdbx_strand_id
1 'polypeptide(L)'
;MENHERVERELLEQCGRVATLTECFAWMKRCDECVESSEELCRTKRPRLAVGHRQSAVARIARLAGARTQLERWFVHVGEPRQFLEDAGSVVLERVRGVIERHGSVKVNTAFNGEFIASDKRTVMSINSKNCELYPTSNVREWYVSRVIEPTLTSLEEHQERDSGWALSRILNLTVSVNKLNPMRAGCHITVLKKIKDKHALVNVGSNDNACFAWSVVAALYPAERHAERESSYPHYSTVLNLDGVEFPVKLKDISKFERSNNVSVNVYGIEDGNILPLQLTDDKREKHVDLLYVQDGGTRHFVTIKHLSCLVSTQINKYGHKKYFCDR
;
A
#
# COMPACT_ATOMS: atom_id res chain seq x y z
N MET A 1 -17.25 -51.47 21.62
CA MET A 1 -18.13 -50.29 21.76
C MET A 1 -17.37 -49.10 22.31
N GLU A 2 -16.59 -49.26 23.38
CA GLU A 2 -15.83 -48.17 24.02
C GLU A 2 -14.96 -47.34 23.05
N ASN A 3 -14.33 -47.96 22.06
CA ASN A 3 -13.49 -47.23 21.10
C ASN A 3 -14.31 -46.26 20.22
N HIS A 4 -15.54 -46.61 19.84
CA HIS A 4 -16.38 -45.77 18.98
C HIS A 4 -17.01 -44.59 19.73
N GLU A 5 -17.36 -44.79 20.99
CA GLU A 5 -17.84 -43.72 21.87
C GLU A 5 -16.71 -42.76 22.26
N ARG A 6 -15.48 -43.28 22.42
CA ARG A 6 -14.29 -42.46 22.64
C ARG A 6 -13.98 -41.57 21.44
N VAL A 7 -13.95 -42.15 20.24
CA VAL A 7 -13.68 -41.40 18.99
C VAL A 7 -14.76 -40.34 18.72
N GLU A 8 -16.04 -40.64 18.98
CA GLU A 8 -17.11 -39.64 18.88
C GLU A 8 -16.89 -38.48 19.85
N ARG A 9 -16.61 -38.78 21.13
CA ARG A 9 -16.41 -37.74 22.15
C ARG A 9 -15.20 -36.85 21.82
N GLU A 10 -14.11 -37.44 21.37
CA GLU A 10 -12.93 -36.71 20.90
C GLU A 10 -13.27 -35.81 19.71
N LEU A 11 -14.04 -36.29 18.73
CA LEU A 11 -14.44 -35.48 17.57
C LEU A 11 -15.34 -34.30 17.98
N LEU A 12 -16.30 -34.52 18.88
CA LEU A 12 -17.18 -33.46 19.38
C LEU A 12 -16.43 -32.42 20.21
N GLU A 13 -15.43 -32.82 21.00
CA GLU A 13 -14.58 -31.88 21.76
C GLU A 13 -13.62 -31.10 20.85
N GLN A 14 -13.06 -31.78 19.83
CA GLN A 14 -12.20 -31.15 18.82
C GLN A 14 -12.97 -30.19 17.93
N CYS A 15 -14.26 -30.44 17.68
CA CYS A 15 -15.11 -29.60 16.84
C CYS A 15 -15.10 -28.12 17.28
N GLY A 16 -15.04 -27.84 18.58
CA GLY A 16 -14.96 -26.47 19.12
C GLY A 16 -13.55 -25.87 19.15
N ARG A 17 -12.52 -26.64 18.78
CA ARG A 17 -11.11 -26.25 18.79
C ARG A 17 -10.47 -26.21 17.40
N VAL A 18 -11.21 -26.56 16.35
CA VAL A 18 -10.75 -26.44 14.95
C VAL A 18 -10.57 -24.95 14.65
N ALA A 19 -9.34 -24.54 14.37
CA ALA A 19 -8.99 -23.15 14.11
C ALA A 19 -8.55 -22.90 12.67
N THR A 20 -8.08 -23.93 11.97
CA THR A 20 -7.56 -23.80 10.59
C THR A 20 -8.37 -24.60 9.57
N LEU A 21 -8.32 -24.19 8.30
CA LEU A 21 -8.91 -24.95 7.19
C LEU A 21 -8.33 -26.37 7.09
N THR A 22 -7.03 -26.52 7.33
CA THR A 22 -6.35 -27.83 7.34
C THR A 22 -6.88 -28.74 8.44
N GLU A 23 -7.06 -28.20 9.65
CA GLU A 23 -7.70 -28.93 10.76
C GLU A 23 -9.16 -29.25 10.46
N CYS A 24 -9.89 -28.35 9.79
CA CYS A 24 -11.27 -28.58 9.37
C CYS A 24 -11.36 -29.73 8.37
N PHE A 25 -10.50 -29.78 7.35
CA PHE A 25 -10.45 -30.91 6.40
C PHE A 25 -10.06 -32.23 7.07
N ALA A 26 -9.07 -32.21 7.97
CA ALA A 26 -8.66 -33.39 8.73
C ALA A 26 -9.79 -33.89 9.66
N TRP A 27 -10.52 -32.96 10.29
CA TRP A 27 -11.67 -33.27 11.11
C TRP A 27 -12.83 -33.85 10.28
N MET A 28 -13.16 -33.25 9.13
CA MET A 28 -14.22 -33.73 8.24
C MET A 28 -13.94 -35.16 7.78
N LYS A 29 -12.70 -35.46 7.39
CA LYS A 29 -12.30 -36.82 7.01
C LYS A 29 -12.52 -37.83 8.14
N ARG A 30 -12.11 -37.51 9.38
CA ARG A 30 -12.32 -38.38 10.54
C ARG A 30 -13.79 -38.51 10.94
N CYS A 31 -14.58 -37.44 10.75
CA CYS A 31 -16.02 -37.46 10.93
C CYS A 31 -16.68 -38.45 9.96
N ASP A 32 -16.29 -38.42 8.68
CA ASP A 32 -16.81 -39.30 7.64
C ASP A 32 -16.45 -40.77 7.92
N GLU A 33 -15.19 -41.05 8.30
CA GLU A 33 -14.76 -42.40 8.72
C GLU A 33 -15.57 -42.93 9.92
N CYS A 34 -15.91 -42.05 10.88
CA CYS A 34 -16.70 -42.40 12.06
C CYS A 34 -18.18 -42.65 11.73
N VAL A 35 -18.74 -41.85 10.81
CA VAL A 35 -20.11 -42.01 10.30
C VAL A 35 -20.21 -43.32 9.50
N GLU A 36 -19.31 -43.58 8.56
CA GLU A 36 -19.28 -44.82 7.78
C GLU A 36 -19.18 -46.06 8.69
N SER A 37 -18.29 -46.04 9.68
CA SER A 37 -18.18 -47.13 10.65
C SER A 37 -19.47 -47.34 11.47
N SER A 38 -20.20 -46.26 11.76
CA SER A 38 -21.47 -46.32 12.50
C SER A 38 -22.63 -46.79 11.63
N GLU A 39 -22.63 -46.44 10.33
CA GLU A 39 -23.58 -46.97 9.36
C GLU A 39 -23.39 -48.47 9.12
N GLU A 40 -22.14 -48.95 9.07
CA GLU A 40 -21.84 -50.38 8.90
C GLU A 40 -22.35 -51.22 10.09
N LEU A 41 -22.28 -50.67 11.30
CA LEU A 41 -22.91 -51.25 12.50
C LEU A 41 -24.44 -51.28 12.42
N CYS A 42 -25.06 -50.33 11.72
CA CYS A 42 -26.49 -50.34 11.45
C CYS A 42 -26.86 -51.39 10.38
N ARG A 43 -26.01 -51.60 9.38
CA ARG A 43 -26.23 -52.52 8.24
C ARG A 43 -26.00 -53.99 8.60
N THR A 44 -25.09 -54.28 9.55
CA THR A 44 -24.82 -55.65 9.98
C THR A 44 -26.04 -56.28 10.66
N LYS A 45 -26.75 -57.18 9.96
CA LYS A 45 -27.83 -58.02 10.49
C LYS A 45 -27.27 -59.11 11.42
N ARG A 46 -26.66 -58.73 12.54
CA ARG A 46 -26.33 -59.70 13.61
C ARG A 46 -27.58 -59.97 14.45
N PRO A 47 -27.99 -61.23 14.68
CA PRO A 47 -29.22 -61.58 15.41
C PRO A 47 -29.28 -61.10 16.87
N ARG A 48 -28.20 -60.53 17.41
CA ARG A 48 -28.05 -60.17 18.84
C ARG A 48 -27.70 -58.70 19.09
N LEU A 49 -27.68 -57.82 18.08
CA LEU A 49 -27.58 -56.39 18.35
C LEU A 49 -28.92 -55.91 18.91
N ALA A 50 -28.98 -55.76 20.24
CA ALA A 50 -30.12 -55.17 20.92
C ALA A 50 -30.53 -53.86 20.25
N VAL A 51 -31.84 -53.62 20.12
CA VAL A 51 -32.43 -52.42 19.48
C VAL A 51 -31.76 -51.12 19.94
N GLY A 52 -31.32 -51.05 21.20
CA GLY A 52 -30.57 -49.93 21.76
C GLY A 52 -29.23 -49.62 21.07
N HIS A 53 -28.52 -50.62 20.53
CA HIS A 53 -27.26 -50.39 19.80
C HIS A 53 -27.46 -49.68 18.47
N ARG A 54 -28.55 -50.02 17.75
CA ARG A 54 -28.93 -49.33 16.51
C ARG A 54 -29.39 -47.91 16.79
N GLN A 55 -30.18 -47.70 17.84
CA GLN A 55 -30.60 -46.36 18.26
C GLN A 55 -29.42 -45.50 18.70
N SER A 56 -28.45 -46.07 19.41
CA SER A 56 -27.19 -45.40 19.76
C SER A 56 -26.41 -44.99 18.51
N ALA A 57 -26.20 -45.88 17.55
CA ALA A 57 -25.51 -45.55 16.29
C ALA A 57 -26.21 -44.43 15.49
N VAL A 58 -27.56 -44.45 15.41
CA VAL A 58 -28.34 -43.39 14.76
C VAL A 58 -28.18 -42.05 15.48
N ALA A 59 -28.23 -42.04 16.82
CA ALA A 59 -28.02 -40.82 17.60
C ALA A 59 -26.59 -40.26 17.44
N ARG A 60 -25.60 -41.12 17.25
CA ARG A 60 -24.21 -40.73 16.95
C ARG A 60 -24.09 -40.06 15.59
N ILE A 61 -24.68 -40.66 14.55
CA ILE A 61 -24.72 -40.09 13.21
C ILE A 61 -25.39 -38.71 13.24
N ALA A 62 -26.53 -38.57 13.92
CA ALA A 62 -27.22 -37.29 14.02
C ALA A 62 -26.38 -36.21 14.73
N ARG A 63 -25.67 -36.56 15.80
CA ARG A 63 -24.78 -35.63 16.53
C ARG A 63 -23.58 -35.21 15.69
N LEU A 64 -22.92 -36.15 15.03
CA LEU A 64 -21.77 -35.86 14.15
C LEU A 64 -22.19 -35.06 12.91
N ALA A 65 -23.33 -35.37 12.30
CA ALA A 65 -23.88 -34.59 11.20
C ALA A 65 -24.21 -33.16 11.63
N GLY A 66 -24.80 -32.97 12.82
CA GLY A 66 -25.06 -31.64 13.38
C GLY A 66 -23.78 -30.85 13.65
N ALA A 67 -22.76 -31.47 14.24
CA ALA A 67 -21.45 -30.86 14.47
C ALA A 67 -20.75 -30.51 13.15
N ARG A 68 -20.81 -31.43 12.17
CA ARG A 68 -20.32 -31.20 10.82
C ARG A 68 -21.03 -30.02 10.17
N THR A 69 -22.35 -29.91 10.24
CA THR A 69 -23.09 -28.75 9.71
C THR A 69 -22.73 -27.44 10.42
N GLN A 70 -22.37 -27.48 11.71
CA GLN A 70 -21.90 -26.30 12.44
C GLN A 70 -20.49 -25.86 11.99
N LEU A 71 -19.55 -26.81 11.90
CA LEU A 71 -18.22 -26.55 11.35
C LEU A 71 -18.29 -26.12 9.89
N GLU A 72 -19.07 -26.83 9.08
CA GLU A 72 -19.39 -26.42 7.73
C GLU A 72 -19.96 -25.00 7.76
N ARG A 73 -20.95 -24.62 8.56
CA ARG A 73 -21.39 -23.21 8.62
C ARG A 73 -20.29 -22.20 9.01
N TRP A 74 -19.28 -22.60 9.77
CA TRP A 74 -18.10 -21.77 10.06
C TRP A 74 -17.11 -21.72 8.88
N PHE A 75 -17.10 -22.73 7.99
CA PHE A 75 -16.14 -22.89 6.90
C PHE A 75 -16.75 -22.93 5.46
N VAL A 76 -18.08 -22.94 5.30
CA VAL A 76 -18.90 -23.08 4.07
C VAL A 76 -19.54 -21.73 3.81
N HIS A 77 -19.36 -21.04 2.69
CA HIS A 77 -18.89 -21.44 1.37
C HIS A 77 -18.12 -20.22 0.84
N VAL A 78 -16.85 -20.10 1.22
CA VAL A 78 -15.97 -19.11 0.61
C VAL A 78 -15.64 -19.69 -0.76
N GLY A 79 -16.11 -19.09 -1.85
CA GLY A 79 -15.48 -19.37 -3.14
C GLY A 79 -13.98 -19.18 -2.93
N GLU A 80 -13.17 -20.21 -3.16
CA GLU A 80 -11.78 -20.26 -2.72
C GLU A 80 -11.11 -18.91 -3.04
N PRO A 81 -10.66 -18.11 -2.04
CA PRO A 81 -10.23 -16.73 -2.30
C PRO A 81 -9.14 -16.66 -3.37
N ARG A 82 -8.28 -17.67 -3.41
CA ARG A 82 -7.30 -17.87 -4.48
C ARG A 82 -7.98 -18.02 -5.84
N GLN A 83 -8.90 -18.98 -5.99
CA GLN A 83 -9.63 -19.20 -7.24
C GLN A 83 -10.39 -17.94 -7.69
N PHE A 84 -11.08 -17.24 -6.79
CA PHE A 84 -11.77 -16.00 -7.12
C PHE A 84 -10.82 -14.92 -7.66
N LEU A 85 -9.65 -14.75 -7.03
CA LEU A 85 -8.64 -13.80 -7.49
C LEU A 85 -8.02 -14.26 -8.82
N GLU A 86 -7.77 -15.55 -9.00
CA GLU A 86 -7.25 -16.10 -10.26
C GLU A 86 -8.24 -15.93 -11.42
N ASP A 87 -9.52 -16.20 -11.20
CA ASP A 87 -10.61 -16.01 -12.17
C ASP A 87 -10.78 -14.53 -12.56
N ALA A 88 -10.77 -13.64 -11.55
CA ALA A 88 -10.83 -12.20 -11.75
C ALA A 88 -9.59 -11.65 -12.47
N GLY A 89 -8.47 -12.38 -12.41
CA GLY A 89 -7.20 -11.96 -12.98
C GLY A 89 -7.30 -11.60 -14.46
N SER A 90 -8.01 -12.39 -15.27
CA SER A 90 -8.18 -12.11 -16.70
C SER A 90 -8.77 -10.71 -16.95
N VAL A 91 -9.86 -10.39 -16.26
CA VAL A 91 -10.57 -9.11 -16.34
C VAL A 91 -9.73 -7.96 -15.77
N VAL A 92 -9.09 -8.15 -14.62
CA VAL A 92 -8.25 -7.12 -14.01
C VAL A 92 -7.07 -6.78 -14.91
N LEU A 93 -6.37 -7.79 -15.42
CA LEU A 93 -5.22 -7.60 -16.30
C LEU A 93 -5.62 -6.87 -17.58
N GLU A 94 -6.73 -7.26 -18.22
CA GLU A 94 -7.25 -6.59 -19.41
C GLU A 94 -7.58 -5.11 -19.13
N ARG A 95 -8.31 -4.83 -18.05
CA ARG A 95 -8.71 -3.47 -17.67
C ARG A 95 -7.50 -2.61 -17.34
N VAL A 96 -6.57 -3.09 -16.52
CA VAL A 96 -5.38 -2.31 -16.14
C VAL A 96 -4.49 -2.06 -17.35
N ARG A 97 -4.26 -3.06 -18.21
CA ARG A 97 -3.51 -2.88 -19.47
C ARG A 97 -4.19 -1.85 -20.37
N GLY A 98 -5.51 -1.92 -20.54
CA GLY A 98 -6.26 -0.95 -21.34
C GLY A 98 -6.16 0.48 -20.81
N VAL A 99 -6.09 0.68 -19.49
CA VAL A 99 -5.88 2.03 -18.91
C VAL A 99 -4.42 2.49 -19.09
N ILE A 100 -3.44 1.60 -18.96
CA ILE A 100 -2.02 1.88 -19.24
C ILE A 100 -1.82 2.27 -20.70
N GLU A 101 -2.41 1.54 -21.64
CA GLU A 101 -2.34 1.85 -23.08
C GLU A 101 -2.94 3.22 -23.41
N ARG A 102 -4.05 3.60 -22.75
CA ARG A 102 -4.72 4.88 -22.97
C ARG A 102 -4.04 6.07 -22.30
N HIS A 103 -3.46 5.88 -21.12
CA HIS A 103 -3.04 6.99 -20.26
C HIS A 103 -1.55 6.99 -19.90
N GLY A 104 -0.79 5.98 -20.34
CA GLY A 104 0.61 5.82 -20.01
C GLY A 104 0.77 5.16 -18.64
N SER A 105 1.38 5.86 -17.68
CA SER A 105 1.54 5.27 -16.35
C SER A 105 0.29 5.46 -15.49
N VAL A 106 0.14 4.56 -14.53
CA VAL A 106 -1.00 4.53 -13.62
C VAL A 106 -0.55 4.20 -12.21
N LYS A 107 -1.36 4.62 -11.24
CA LYS A 107 -1.25 4.22 -9.84
C LYS A 107 -2.44 3.35 -9.51
N VAL A 108 -2.18 2.09 -9.16
CA VAL A 108 -3.21 1.08 -8.92
C VAL A 108 -3.22 0.68 -7.45
N ASN A 109 -4.42 0.49 -6.91
CA ASN A 109 -4.64 -0.27 -5.69
C ASN A 109 -5.84 -1.20 -5.85
N THR A 110 -5.94 -2.17 -4.96
CA THR A 110 -7.07 -3.09 -4.91
C THR A 110 -7.65 -3.16 -3.51
N ALA A 111 -8.95 -3.38 -3.42
CA ALA A 111 -9.65 -3.67 -2.17
C ALA A 111 -10.43 -4.97 -2.34
N PHE A 112 -10.04 -6.00 -1.59
CA PHE A 112 -10.78 -7.25 -1.49
C PHE A 112 -11.84 -7.10 -0.40
N ASN A 113 -13.11 -7.19 -0.79
CA ASN A 113 -14.23 -6.99 0.12
C ASN A 113 -14.89 -8.32 0.42
N GLY A 114 -14.99 -8.64 1.71
CA GLY A 114 -15.60 -9.87 2.20
C GLY A 114 -16.51 -9.64 3.40
N GLU A 115 -17.51 -10.49 3.55
CA GLU A 115 -18.25 -10.63 4.80
C GLU A 115 -17.49 -11.60 5.70
N PHE A 116 -17.18 -11.15 6.91
CA PHE A 116 -16.51 -11.91 7.95
C PHE A 116 -17.47 -12.19 9.09
N ILE A 117 -17.31 -13.35 9.71
CA ILE A 117 -18.13 -13.81 10.83
C ILE A 117 -17.21 -14.15 11.99
N ALA A 118 -17.56 -13.66 13.17
CA ALA A 118 -16.98 -14.11 14.43
C ALA A 118 -18.11 -14.43 15.40
N SER A 119 -18.23 -15.69 15.81
CA SER A 119 -19.33 -16.19 16.65
C SER A 119 -20.72 -15.87 16.06
N ASP A 120 -21.42 -14.86 16.60
CA ASP A 120 -22.75 -14.39 16.18
C ASP A 120 -22.72 -13.07 15.40
N LYS A 121 -21.55 -12.42 15.29
CA LYS A 121 -21.38 -11.13 14.62
C LYS A 121 -20.99 -11.31 13.17
N ARG A 122 -21.64 -10.55 12.28
CA ARG A 122 -21.27 -10.41 10.86
C ARG A 122 -20.82 -8.99 10.58
N THR A 123 -19.74 -8.82 9.83
CA THR A 123 -19.23 -7.51 9.43
C THR A 123 -18.58 -7.59 8.07
N VAL A 124 -18.73 -6.53 7.28
CA VAL A 124 -18.01 -6.39 6.01
C VAL A 124 -16.66 -5.75 6.29
N MET A 125 -15.59 -6.40 5.84
CA MET A 125 -14.22 -5.89 5.95
C MET A 125 -13.57 -5.84 4.57
N SER A 126 -12.58 -4.94 4.46
CA SER A 126 -11.83 -4.70 3.23
C SER A 126 -10.34 -4.91 3.47
N ILE A 127 -9.73 -5.78 2.69
CA ILE A 127 -8.27 -5.98 2.65
C ILE A 127 -7.73 -5.15 1.49
N ASN A 128 -6.99 -4.09 1.82
CA ASN A 128 -6.51 -3.13 0.84
C ASN A 128 -5.04 -3.38 0.49
N SER A 129 -4.73 -3.42 -0.80
CA SER A 129 -3.35 -3.43 -1.26
C SER A 129 -2.72 -2.05 -1.07
N LYS A 130 -1.39 -2.02 -0.95
CA LYS A 130 -0.65 -0.77 -1.08
C LYS A 130 -0.78 -0.22 -2.51
N ASN A 131 -0.70 1.09 -2.63
CA ASN A 131 -0.62 1.73 -3.94
C ASN A 131 0.65 1.26 -4.67
N CYS A 132 0.50 0.92 -5.94
CA CYS A 132 1.60 0.49 -6.80
C CYS A 132 1.58 1.30 -8.10
N GLU A 133 2.75 1.73 -8.55
CA GLU A 133 2.93 2.47 -9.80
C GLU A 133 3.22 1.45 -10.91
N LEU A 134 2.45 1.53 -12.00
CA LEU A 134 2.63 0.70 -13.18
C LEU A 134 2.91 1.60 -14.39
N TYR A 135 3.94 1.24 -15.14
CA TYR A 135 4.40 1.92 -16.35
C TYR A 135 4.02 1.09 -17.59
N PRO A 136 4.09 1.66 -18.80
CA PRO A 136 3.84 0.91 -20.04
C PRO A 136 4.64 -0.38 -20.20
N THR A 137 5.85 -0.43 -19.62
CA THR A 137 6.74 -1.60 -19.65
C THR A 137 6.55 -2.55 -18.46
N SER A 138 5.69 -2.22 -17.49
CA SER A 138 5.51 -3.03 -16.29
C SER A 138 4.81 -4.35 -16.59
N ASN A 139 5.27 -5.43 -15.95
CA ASN A 139 4.62 -6.73 -16.00
C ASN A 139 3.38 -6.74 -15.10
N VAL A 140 2.21 -6.48 -15.70
CA VAL A 140 0.93 -6.41 -14.97
C VAL A 140 0.55 -7.76 -14.34
N ARG A 141 0.94 -8.89 -14.96
CA ARG A 141 0.68 -10.24 -14.41
C ARG A 141 1.48 -10.47 -13.13
N GLU A 142 2.77 -10.14 -13.16
CA GLU A 142 3.65 -10.24 -12.00
C GLU A 142 3.18 -9.33 -10.86
N TRP A 143 2.77 -8.09 -11.18
CA TRP A 143 2.13 -7.19 -10.21
C TRP A 143 0.90 -7.83 -9.57
N TYR A 144 0.01 -8.41 -10.37
CA TYR A 144 -1.23 -8.98 -9.86
C TYR A 144 -0.96 -10.13 -8.88
N VAL A 145 -0.05 -11.04 -9.22
CA VAL A 145 0.31 -12.16 -8.33
C VAL A 145 1.00 -11.64 -7.06
N SER A 146 2.09 -10.88 -7.21
CA SER A 146 2.96 -10.51 -6.09
C SER A 146 2.39 -9.41 -5.18
N ARG A 147 1.51 -8.56 -5.68
CA ARG A 147 0.99 -7.39 -4.95
C ARG A 147 -0.50 -7.47 -4.63
N VAL A 148 -1.26 -8.33 -5.30
CA VAL A 148 -2.69 -8.49 -5.06
C VAL A 148 -2.98 -9.88 -4.49
N ILE A 149 -2.66 -10.96 -5.19
CA ILE A 149 -3.02 -12.32 -4.77
C ILE A 149 -2.34 -12.69 -3.45
N GLU A 150 -1.00 -12.79 -3.45
CA GLU A 150 -0.27 -13.31 -2.29
C GLU A 150 -0.51 -12.47 -1.02
N PRO A 151 -0.42 -11.12 -1.05
CA PRO A 151 -0.69 -10.33 0.16
C PRO A 151 -2.13 -10.41 0.66
N THR A 152 -3.11 -10.59 -0.23
CA THR A 152 -4.52 -10.75 0.18
C THR A 152 -4.71 -12.09 0.88
N LEU A 153 -4.14 -13.16 0.34
CA LEU A 153 -4.20 -14.50 0.94
C LEU A 153 -3.49 -14.52 2.30
N THR A 154 -2.26 -14.00 2.39
CA THR A 154 -1.54 -13.87 3.66
C THR A 154 -2.34 -13.07 4.68
N SER A 155 -2.98 -11.96 4.27
CA SER A 155 -3.79 -11.18 5.19
C SER A 155 -5.03 -11.93 5.65
N LEU A 156 -5.67 -12.72 4.78
CA LEU A 156 -6.81 -13.57 5.16
C LEU A 156 -6.41 -14.65 6.16
N GLU A 157 -5.25 -15.29 5.96
CA GLU A 157 -4.68 -16.28 6.89
C GLU A 157 -4.37 -15.64 8.24
N GLU A 158 -3.68 -14.48 8.26
CA GLU A 158 -3.38 -13.76 9.51
C GLU A 158 -4.65 -13.33 10.27
N HIS A 159 -5.72 -12.96 9.58
CA HIS A 159 -6.99 -12.59 10.23
C HIS A 159 -7.68 -13.80 10.88
N GLN A 160 -7.51 -14.99 10.30
CA GLN A 160 -8.03 -16.25 10.84
C GLN A 160 -7.21 -16.74 12.04
N GLU A 161 -5.88 -16.58 12.00
CA GLU A 161 -4.97 -17.13 13.02
C GLU A 161 -4.88 -16.29 14.32
N ARG A 162 -5.18 -14.99 14.30
CA ARG A 162 -4.91 -14.07 15.44
C ARG A 162 -5.90 -14.11 16.62
N ASP A 163 -6.44 -15.27 17.00
CA ASP A 163 -7.38 -15.45 18.15
C ASP A 163 -8.67 -14.61 18.13
N SER A 164 -8.88 -13.79 17.09
CA SER A 164 -10.01 -12.84 16.99
C SER A 164 -11.32 -13.49 16.55
N GLY A 165 -11.25 -14.74 16.06
CA GLY A 165 -12.38 -15.56 15.66
C GLY A 165 -13.07 -15.14 14.36
N TRP A 166 -12.50 -14.21 13.59
CA TRP A 166 -13.07 -13.75 12.33
C TRP A 166 -12.70 -14.68 11.18
N ALA A 167 -13.69 -15.42 10.68
CA ALA A 167 -13.56 -16.22 9.47
C ALA A 167 -14.24 -15.49 8.29
N LEU A 168 -13.61 -15.53 7.12
CA LEU A 168 -14.25 -15.08 5.89
C LEU A 168 -15.43 -16.02 5.59
N SER A 169 -16.62 -15.47 5.39
CA SER A 169 -17.83 -16.24 5.07
C SER A 169 -18.25 -16.11 3.62
N ARG A 170 -18.11 -14.89 3.06
CA ARG A 170 -18.54 -14.62 1.68
C ARG A 170 -17.66 -13.57 1.03
N ILE A 171 -17.25 -13.84 -0.21
CA ILE A 171 -16.60 -12.84 -1.06
C ILE A 171 -17.66 -11.94 -1.66
N LEU A 172 -17.49 -10.62 -1.53
CA LEU A 172 -18.42 -9.64 -2.09
C LEU A 172 -17.93 -9.16 -3.45
N ASN A 173 -16.71 -8.64 -3.53
CA ASN A 173 -16.09 -8.19 -4.78
C ASN A 173 -14.59 -7.88 -4.58
N LEU A 174 -13.90 -7.72 -5.71
CA LEU A 174 -12.59 -7.08 -5.80
C LEU A 174 -12.77 -5.72 -6.47
N THR A 175 -12.48 -4.65 -5.75
CA THR A 175 -12.46 -3.30 -6.32
C THR A 175 -11.03 -2.97 -6.78
N VAL A 176 -10.87 -2.51 -8.02
CA VAL A 176 -9.58 -2.06 -8.55
C VAL A 176 -9.67 -0.57 -8.84
N SER A 177 -8.88 0.24 -8.13
CA SER A 177 -8.82 1.68 -8.39
C SER A 177 -7.58 1.98 -9.21
N VAL A 178 -7.78 2.50 -10.42
CA VAL A 178 -6.71 2.90 -11.33
C VAL A 178 -6.76 4.40 -11.50
N ASN A 179 -5.74 5.08 -10.98
CA ASN A 179 -5.58 6.51 -11.13
C ASN A 179 -4.54 6.80 -12.20
N LYS A 180 -4.80 7.79 -13.06
CA LYS A 180 -3.80 8.27 -14.02
C LYS A 180 -2.58 8.78 -13.25
N LEU A 181 -1.42 8.20 -13.53
CA LEU A 181 -0.14 8.71 -13.07
C LEU A 181 0.45 9.50 -14.23
N ASN A 182 0.87 10.74 -13.99
CA ASN A 182 1.61 11.49 -14.99
C ASN A 182 3.11 11.28 -14.70
N PRO A 183 3.76 10.25 -15.28
CA PRO A 183 5.19 10.01 -15.07
C PRO A 183 6.04 11.09 -15.77
N MET A 184 5.40 11.85 -16.68
CA MET A 184 5.99 12.85 -17.54
C MET A 184 5.52 14.26 -17.16
N ARG A 185 5.80 14.65 -15.92
CA ARG A 185 6.58 15.89 -15.73
C ARG A 185 8.06 15.53 -15.69
N ALA A 186 8.53 14.83 -16.72
CA ALA A 186 9.93 14.50 -16.98
C ALA A 186 10.61 15.73 -17.57
N GLY A 187 10.63 16.74 -16.72
CA GLY A 187 10.87 18.13 -16.97
C GLY A 187 10.63 18.80 -15.63
N CYS A 188 11.64 19.46 -15.06
CA CYS A 188 11.54 20.26 -13.85
C CYS A 188 10.58 21.46 -14.05
N HIS A 189 9.32 21.20 -14.32
CA HIS A 189 8.28 22.19 -14.55
C HIS A 189 7.07 21.86 -13.71
N ILE A 190 7.26 21.98 -12.40
CA ILE A 190 6.13 21.94 -11.48
C ILE A 190 5.28 23.18 -11.71
N THR A 191 3.97 22.96 -11.85
CA THR A 191 3.01 24.04 -11.72
C THR A 191 2.95 24.41 -10.25
N VAL A 192 3.93 25.18 -9.77
CA VAL A 192 3.88 25.77 -8.44
C VAL A 192 2.56 26.55 -8.38
N LEU A 193 1.77 26.32 -7.34
CA LEU A 193 0.46 26.96 -7.10
C LEU A 193 0.45 28.39 -7.67
N LYS A 194 -0.54 28.75 -8.51
CA LYS A 194 -0.60 30.07 -9.18
C LYS A 194 -0.25 31.23 -8.23
N LYS A 195 -0.77 31.19 -7.00
CA LYS A 195 -0.51 32.15 -5.91
C LYS A 195 0.98 32.39 -5.57
N ILE A 196 1.84 31.41 -5.79
CA ILE A 196 3.28 31.46 -5.52
C ILE A 196 4.05 31.90 -6.78
N LYS A 197 3.59 31.44 -7.96
CA LYS A 197 4.19 31.81 -9.26
C LYS A 197 4.08 33.31 -9.53
N ASP A 198 2.96 33.92 -9.18
CA ASP A 198 2.68 35.35 -9.41
C ASP A 198 3.60 36.28 -8.60
N LYS A 199 4.30 35.76 -7.59
CA LYS A 199 5.20 36.55 -6.73
C LYS A 199 6.61 36.73 -7.29
N HIS A 200 6.93 36.11 -8.43
CA HIS A 200 8.26 36.13 -9.08
C HIS A 200 9.45 35.81 -8.14
N ALA A 201 9.17 35.14 -7.01
CA ALA A 201 10.15 34.88 -5.95
C ALA A 201 10.85 33.52 -6.10
N LEU A 202 10.46 32.74 -7.11
CA LEU A 202 10.99 31.41 -7.40
C LEU A 202 11.68 31.40 -8.77
N VAL A 203 12.76 30.64 -8.86
CA VAL A 203 13.36 30.24 -10.13
C VAL A 203 13.28 28.74 -10.25
N ASN A 204 12.58 28.30 -11.28
CA ASN A 204 12.46 26.91 -11.63
C ASN A 204 13.18 26.67 -12.96
N VAL A 205 14.41 26.15 -12.88
CA VAL A 205 15.18 25.77 -14.06
C VAL A 205 14.58 24.51 -14.64
N GLY A 206 14.04 24.61 -15.85
CA GLY A 206 13.44 23.50 -16.56
C GLY A 206 14.53 22.57 -17.10
N SER A 207 14.68 21.41 -16.46
CA SER A 207 15.61 20.37 -16.87
C SER A 207 14.91 19.05 -17.18
N ASN A 208 15.42 18.35 -18.20
CA ASN A 208 14.99 17.00 -18.59
C ASN A 208 15.68 15.89 -17.76
N ASP A 209 16.65 16.24 -16.92
CA ASP A 209 17.33 15.30 -16.02
C ASP A 209 16.68 15.27 -14.62
N ASN A 210 17.12 14.32 -13.79
CA ASN A 210 16.68 14.19 -12.40
C ASN A 210 17.52 15.05 -11.43
N ALA A 211 18.29 16.01 -11.93
CA ALA A 211 19.25 16.82 -11.17
C ALA A 211 18.68 18.18 -10.72
N CYS A 212 17.36 18.26 -10.51
CA CYS A 212 16.66 19.47 -10.05
C CYS A 212 17.32 20.17 -8.85
N PHE A 213 17.85 19.40 -7.90
CA PHE A 213 18.59 19.92 -6.76
C PHE A 213 19.83 20.71 -7.21
N ALA A 214 20.66 20.11 -8.06
CA ALA A 214 21.90 20.71 -8.52
C ALA A 214 21.61 21.96 -9.35
N TRP A 215 20.65 21.90 -10.29
CA TRP A 215 20.22 23.06 -11.06
C TRP A 215 19.66 24.19 -10.19
N SER A 216 18.92 23.87 -9.13
CA SER A 216 18.39 24.89 -8.22
C SER A 216 19.50 25.56 -7.39
N VAL A 217 20.51 24.80 -6.99
CA VAL A 217 21.68 25.37 -6.31
C VAL A 217 22.48 26.26 -7.26
N VAL A 218 22.72 25.81 -8.49
CA VAL A 218 23.39 26.63 -9.51
C VAL A 218 22.62 27.92 -9.78
N ALA A 219 21.29 27.86 -9.89
CA ALA A 219 20.48 29.04 -10.14
C ALA A 219 20.50 30.07 -9.01
N ALA A 220 20.78 29.64 -7.78
CA ALA A 220 20.99 30.53 -6.64
C ALA A 220 22.39 31.15 -6.65
N LEU A 221 23.42 30.34 -6.93
CA LEU A 221 24.82 30.77 -6.89
C LEU A 221 25.24 31.60 -8.11
N TYR A 222 24.61 31.37 -9.26
CA TYR A 222 24.89 32.01 -10.53
C TYR A 222 23.60 32.62 -11.11
N PRO A 223 23.00 33.63 -10.45
CA PRO A 223 21.68 34.12 -10.83
C PRO A 223 21.68 34.73 -12.24
N ALA A 224 20.84 34.19 -13.12
CA ALA A 224 20.61 34.75 -14.45
C ALA A 224 19.62 35.91 -14.41
N GLU A 225 19.92 36.98 -15.17
CA GLU A 225 19.05 38.14 -15.32
C GLU A 225 17.88 37.89 -16.29
N ARG A 226 18.15 37.13 -17.35
CA ARG A 226 17.18 36.80 -18.41
C ARG A 226 17.06 35.30 -18.56
N HIS A 227 15.86 34.84 -18.90
CA HIS A 227 15.59 33.43 -19.16
C HIS A 227 16.06 32.49 -18.04
N ALA A 228 15.85 32.91 -16.78
CA ALA A 228 16.26 32.16 -15.59
C ALA A 228 15.60 30.76 -15.50
N GLU A 229 14.57 30.50 -16.29
CA GLU A 229 13.95 29.19 -16.42
C GLU A 229 14.74 28.19 -17.28
N ARG A 230 15.77 28.61 -18.03
CA ARG A 230 16.50 27.77 -18.99
C ARG A 230 17.83 27.28 -18.43
N GLU A 231 18.15 26.01 -18.62
CA GLU A 231 19.46 25.44 -18.28
C GLU A 231 20.62 26.19 -18.94
N SER A 232 20.46 26.59 -20.21
CA SER A 232 21.49 27.28 -20.98
C SER A 232 21.86 28.67 -20.44
N SER A 233 21.08 29.20 -19.50
CA SER A 233 21.37 30.45 -18.79
C SER A 233 22.41 30.27 -17.68
N TYR A 234 22.82 29.03 -17.40
CA TYR A 234 23.66 28.67 -16.27
C TYR A 234 24.85 27.80 -16.69
N PRO A 235 25.98 27.84 -15.96
CA PRO A 235 27.01 26.82 -16.11
C PRO A 235 26.44 25.46 -15.73
N HIS A 236 26.90 24.41 -16.41
CA HIS A 236 26.45 23.05 -16.13
C HIS A 236 26.84 22.65 -14.70
N TYR A 237 25.91 22.10 -13.93
CA TYR A 237 26.11 21.87 -12.49
C TYR A 237 27.34 21.02 -12.16
N SER A 238 27.67 20.03 -12.99
CA SER A 238 28.84 19.15 -12.78
C SER A 238 30.18 19.88 -12.88
N THR A 239 30.21 21.08 -13.46
CA THR A 239 31.43 21.88 -13.60
C THR A 239 31.68 22.82 -12.42
N VAL A 240 30.62 23.16 -11.68
CA VAL A 240 30.66 24.17 -10.61
C VAL A 240 30.31 23.60 -9.22
N LEU A 241 29.70 22.41 -9.16
CA LEU A 241 29.36 21.72 -7.92
C LEU A 241 30.13 20.41 -7.79
N ASN A 242 30.64 20.14 -6.59
CA ASN A 242 31.11 18.84 -6.18
C ASN A 242 29.91 17.98 -5.74
N LEU A 243 29.60 16.94 -6.51
CA LEU A 243 28.48 16.01 -6.26
C LEU A 243 28.96 14.63 -5.78
N ASP A 244 30.23 14.51 -5.40
CA ASP A 244 30.79 13.23 -4.95
C ASP A 244 30.07 12.73 -3.68
N GLY A 245 29.63 11.48 -3.73
CA GLY A 245 28.90 10.85 -2.61
C GLY A 245 27.44 11.29 -2.47
N VAL A 246 26.88 11.99 -3.46
CA VAL A 246 25.46 12.36 -3.54
C VAL A 246 24.84 11.71 -4.77
N GLU A 247 23.89 10.80 -4.57
CA GLU A 247 23.14 10.18 -5.66
C GLU A 247 21.85 10.96 -5.96
N PHE A 248 21.52 11.04 -7.25
CA PHE A 248 20.24 11.60 -7.70
C PHE A 248 19.13 10.55 -7.64
N PRO A 249 17.89 10.93 -7.27
CA PRO A 249 17.49 12.23 -6.74
C PRO A 249 17.99 12.46 -5.30
N VAL A 250 18.50 13.66 -5.03
CA VAL A 250 19.10 14.02 -3.74
C VAL A 250 18.08 13.92 -2.61
N LYS A 251 18.44 13.18 -1.55
CA LYS A 251 17.64 13.04 -0.34
C LYS A 251 18.01 14.15 0.64
N LEU A 252 17.04 14.64 1.43
CA LEU A 252 17.26 15.68 2.45
C LEU A 252 18.46 15.37 3.38
N LYS A 253 18.58 14.12 3.82
CA LYS A 253 19.69 13.65 4.66
C LYS A 253 21.09 13.80 4.05
N ASP A 254 21.19 13.83 2.72
CA ASP A 254 22.46 13.91 2.00
C ASP A 254 22.84 15.38 1.70
N ILE A 255 21.95 16.35 1.98
CA ILE A 255 22.22 17.79 1.80
C ILE A 255 23.36 18.24 2.73
N SER A 256 23.42 17.77 3.99
CA SER A 256 24.51 18.13 4.90
C SER A 256 25.88 17.60 4.47
N LYS A 257 25.92 16.57 3.60
CA LYS A 257 27.17 16.16 2.94
C LYS A 257 27.51 17.13 1.82
N PHE A 258 26.53 17.44 0.97
CA PHE A 258 26.68 18.40 -0.12
C PHE A 258 27.18 19.78 0.38
N GLU A 259 26.59 20.30 1.46
CA GLU A 259 26.98 21.56 2.08
C GLU A 259 28.48 21.57 2.42
N ARG A 260 28.95 20.52 3.11
CA ARG A 260 30.36 20.37 3.48
C ARG A 260 31.28 20.29 2.26
N SER A 261 30.92 19.51 1.23
CA SER A 261 31.74 19.35 0.04
C SER A 261 31.87 20.60 -0.82
N ASN A 262 30.87 21.50 -0.78
CA ASN A 262 30.83 22.70 -1.64
C ASN A 262 31.12 24.02 -0.91
N ASN A 263 31.32 23.97 0.40
CA ASN A 263 31.37 25.17 1.25
C ASN A 263 30.15 26.10 1.08
N VAL A 264 28.96 25.52 0.93
CA VAL A 264 27.67 26.21 0.78
C VAL A 264 26.76 25.84 1.94
N SER A 265 25.82 26.71 2.31
CA SER A 265 24.76 26.43 3.28
C SER A 265 23.39 26.47 2.58
N VAL A 266 22.51 25.55 2.93
CA VAL A 266 21.24 25.30 2.22
C VAL A 266 20.09 25.20 3.22
N ASN A 267 19.10 26.07 3.05
CA ASN A 267 17.80 25.91 3.69
C ASN A 267 16.82 25.26 2.71
N VAL A 268 15.98 24.37 3.22
CA VAL A 268 14.92 23.73 2.46
C VAL A 268 13.58 23.99 3.13
N TYR A 269 12.65 24.54 2.36
CA TYR A 269 11.27 24.82 2.77
C TYR A 269 10.32 23.90 2.01
N GLY A 270 9.22 23.49 2.64
CA GLY A 270 8.16 22.68 2.05
C GLY A 270 6.85 23.46 1.93
N ILE A 271 5.88 22.89 1.20
CA ILE A 271 4.51 23.38 1.16
C ILE A 271 3.61 22.40 1.91
N GLU A 272 2.93 22.87 2.95
CA GLU A 272 1.92 22.12 3.70
C GLU A 272 0.67 23.00 3.87
N ASP A 273 -0.50 22.49 3.48
CA ASP A 273 -1.78 23.23 3.50
C ASP A 273 -1.75 24.63 2.85
N GLY A 274 -0.87 24.82 1.86
CA GLY A 274 -0.69 26.08 1.15
C GLY A 274 0.22 27.10 1.87
N ASN A 275 0.79 26.74 3.02
CA ASN A 275 1.79 27.52 3.75
C ASN A 275 3.21 26.97 3.50
N ILE A 276 4.22 27.81 3.70
CA ILE A 276 5.62 27.49 3.46
C ILE A 276 6.30 27.32 4.81
N LEU A 277 6.78 26.11 5.06
CA LEU A 277 7.34 25.70 6.35
C LEU A 277 8.79 25.25 6.16
N PRO A 278 9.68 25.51 7.13
CA PRO A 278 11.04 24.98 7.08
C PRO A 278 11.00 23.45 7.23
N LEU A 279 11.63 22.73 6.29
CA LEU A 279 11.82 21.27 6.35
C LEU A 279 13.21 20.91 6.87
N GLN A 280 14.22 21.69 6.48
CA GLN A 280 15.59 21.52 6.91
C GLN A 280 16.27 22.89 6.86
N LEU A 281 16.86 23.31 7.97
CA LEU A 281 17.62 24.55 8.06
C LEU A 281 19.07 24.20 8.36
N THR A 282 19.99 24.98 7.79
CA THR A 282 21.40 24.92 8.16
C THR A 282 21.59 25.58 9.53
N ASP A 283 22.38 24.95 10.39
CA ASP A 283 22.75 25.55 11.68
C ASP A 283 23.85 26.61 11.51
N ASP A 284 24.69 26.47 10.47
CA ASP A 284 25.79 27.38 10.17
C ASP A 284 25.56 28.07 8.83
N LYS A 285 25.04 29.31 8.85
CA LYS A 285 24.91 30.10 7.63
C LYS A 285 26.29 30.52 7.11
N ARG A 286 26.59 30.11 5.88
CA ARG A 286 27.85 30.44 5.19
C ARG A 286 27.66 31.63 4.26
N GLU A 287 28.77 32.21 3.79
CA GLU A 287 28.76 33.30 2.81
C GLU A 287 27.93 32.96 1.57
N LYS A 288 28.13 31.75 1.04
CA LYS A 288 27.27 31.18 0.00
C LYS A 288 26.09 30.46 0.66
N HIS A 289 24.91 31.07 0.56
CA HIS A 289 23.68 30.55 1.13
C HIS A 289 22.60 30.40 0.06
N VAL A 290 21.84 29.30 0.14
CA VAL A 290 20.80 28.95 -0.82
C VAL A 290 19.52 28.57 -0.10
N ASP A 291 18.43 29.26 -0.43
CA ASP A 291 17.08 28.87 -0.01
C ASP A 291 16.41 28.07 -1.13
N LEU A 292 15.95 26.85 -0.82
CA LEU A 292 15.25 25.97 -1.74
C LEU A 292 13.82 25.70 -1.28
N LEU A 293 12.91 25.61 -2.23
CA LEU A 293 11.56 25.12 -2.04
C LEU A 293 11.49 23.67 -2.55
N TYR A 294 11.21 22.76 -1.65
CA TYR A 294 10.92 21.36 -1.93
C TYR A 294 9.43 21.20 -2.19
N VAL A 295 9.09 20.77 -3.41
CA VAL A 295 7.72 20.55 -3.84
C VAL A 295 7.51 19.08 -4.16
N GLN A 296 6.44 18.53 -3.62
CA GLN A 296 5.99 17.18 -3.90
C GLN A 296 4.68 17.24 -4.68
N ASP A 297 4.69 16.77 -5.94
CA ASP A 297 3.49 16.70 -6.77
C ASP A 297 3.36 15.31 -7.39
N GLY A 298 2.27 14.61 -7.08
CA GLY A 298 1.96 13.30 -7.68
C GLY A 298 3.02 12.20 -7.51
N GLY A 299 3.89 12.30 -6.50
CA GLY A 299 5.02 11.37 -6.28
C GLY A 299 6.37 11.86 -6.79
N THR A 300 6.38 12.91 -7.63
CA THR A 300 7.61 13.57 -8.07
C THR A 300 8.09 14.53 -7.00
N ARG A 301 9.38 14.45 -6.66
CA ARG A 301 10.07 15.34 -5.71
C ARG A 301 10.93 16.31 -6.48
N HIS A 302 10.84 17.59 -6.16
CA HIS A 302 11.51 18.62 -6.92
C HIS A 302 12.00 19.74 -6.03
N PHE A 303 13.15 20.29 -6.38
CA PHE A 303 13.71 21.47 -5.74
C PHE A 303 13.55 22.67 -6.68
N VAL A 304 13.22 23.82 -6.11
CA VAL A 304 13.08 25.10 -6.80
C VAL A 304 13.85 26.15 -6.02
N THR A 305 14.58 27.03 -6.68
CA THR A 305 15.30 28.10 -6.00
C THR A 305 14.35 29.16 -5.48
N ILE A 306 14.54 29.60 -4.24
CA ILE A 306 13.88 30.77 -3.66
C ILE A 306 14.83 31.97 -3.79
N LYS A 307 14.46 32.95 -4.61
CA LYS A 307 15.20 34.22 -4.74
C LYS A 307 14.89 35.18 -3.59
N HIS A 308 13.63 35.22 -3.18
CA HIS A 308 13.14 36.18 -2.19
C HIS A 308 12.16 35.49 -1.23
N LEU A 309 12.71 34.82 -0.22
CA LEU A 309 11.92 34.14 0.81
C LEU A 309 10.86 35.09 1.41
N SER A 310 11.24 36.35 1.64
CA SER A 310 10.32 37.34 2.19
C SER A 310 9.03 37.55 1.42
N CYS A 311 9.06 37.45 0.09
CA CYS A 311 7.87 37.58 -0.74
C CYS A 311 6.94 36.37 -0.58
N LEU A 312 7.51 35.19 -0.33
CA LEU A 312 6.78 33.94 -0.20
C LEU A 312 6.00 33.87 1.11
N VAL A 313 6.64 34.20 2.23
CA VAL A 313 6.09 34.08 3.59
C VAL A 313 5.40 35.35 4.11
N SER A 314 5.55 36.51 3.45
CA SER A 314 4.89 37.76 3.90
C SER A 314 3.38 37.63 4.06
N THR A 315 2.71 36.93 3.14
CA THR A 315 1.25 36.70 3.15
C THR A 315 0.79 35.69 4.18
N GLN A 316 1.71 34.87 4.73
CA GLN A 316 1.40 33.92 5.80
C GLN A 316 1.45 34.60 7.18
N ILE A 317 2.18 35.70 7.28
CA ILE A 317 2.48 36.37 8.55
C ILE A 317 1.63 37.63 8.71
N ASN A 318 1.17 38.28 7.63
CA ASN A 318 0.21 39.38 7.74
C ASN A 318 -0.78 39.45 6.55
N LYS A 319 -1.86 40.20 6.75
CA LYS A 319 -2.86 40.53 5.72
C LYS A 319 -2.40 41.62 4.72
N TYR A 320 -1.22 42.22 4.90
CA TYR A 320 -0.79 43.47 4.26
C TYR A 320 0.41 43.35 3.29
N GLY A 321 1.02 42.18 3.11
CA GLY A 321 1.90 41.85 1.97
C GLY A 321 3.29 42.52 1.90
N HIS A 322 3.71 43.31 2.90
CA HIS A 322 5.00 44.02 2.87
C HIS A 322 6.24 43.10 3.01
N LYS A 323 7.37 43.52 2.41
CA LYS A 323 8.69 42.86 2.53
C LYS A 323 9.14 42.86 4.00
N LYS A 324 9.50 41.70 4.53
CA LYS A 324 10.06 41.54 5.89
C LYS A 324 11.44 40.91 5.84
N TYR A 325 12.29 41.30 6.78
CA TYR A 325 13.55 40.64 7.06
C TYR A 325 13.28 39.50 8.05
N PHE A 326 13.69 38.29 7.68
CA PHE A 326 13.58 37.11 8.53
C PHE A 326 14.85 37.02 9.36
N CYS A 327 14.70 36.62 10.63
CA CYS A 327 15.86 36.35 11.47
C CYS A 327 16.42 35.01 11.00
N ASP A 328 17.53 35.05 10.29
CA ASP A 328 18.32 33.87 10.00
C ASP A 328 18.90 33.41 11.34
N ARG A 329 18.59 32.18 11.75
CA ARG A 329 19.05 31.66 13.04
C ARG A 329 20.53 31.33 12.98
#